data_AF-A0A958MC65-F1
#
_entry.id   AF-A0A958MC65-F1
#
_cell.length_a   1.000
_cell.length_b   1.000
_cell.length_c   1.000
_cell.angle_alpha   90.00
_cell.angle_beta   90.00
_cell.angle_gamma   90.00
#
_symmetry.space_group_name_H-M   'P 1'
#
loop_
_entity.id
_entity.type
_entity.pdbx_description
1 polymer ?
#
loop_
_entity_poly.entity_id
_entity_poly.type
_entity_poly.pdbx_seq_one_letter_code
_entity_poly.pdbx_strand_id
1 'polypeptide(L)'
;NWAVLTPDSVIKKGSRFTVHTKPNIPKKVHPAADIPLLANSIEVTVLPGPEFGAFTGDMLDSFFGSGHYITTESNRMGYRIDSTIPGFESCQEIISSGIIPGTIQITGSGQPVILMVDAQTTGGYPRLGNIITADLDRVAQLKPGDEIWFLLLQTQER
;
A
#
# COMPACT_ATOMS: atom_id res chain seq x y z
N ASN A 1 -6.01 -5.80 -26.77
CA ASN A 1 -4.59 -6.04 -26.44
C ASN A 1 -4.15 -5.12 -25.32
N TRP A 2 -4.46 -5.48 -24.08
CA TRP A 2 -3.83 -4.84 -22.92
C TRP A 2 -2.43 -5.42 -22.78
N ALA A 3 -1.46 -4.56 -22.45
CA ALA A 3 -0.07 -4.96 -22.29
C ALA A 3 0.02 -6.11 -21.26
N VAL A 4 0.65 -7.19 -21.68
CA VAL A 4 0.95 -8.34 -20.81
C VAL A 4 1.95 -7.86 -19.76
N LEU A 5 1.54 -7.81 -18.50
CA LEU A 5 2.42 -7.56 -17.35
C LEU A 5 3.30 -8.79 -17.13
N THR A 6 4.41 -8.90 -17.87
CA THR A 6 5.51 -9.81 -17.53
C THR A 6 6.67 -9.04 -16.88
N PRO A 7 7.48 -9.69 -16.03
CA PRO A 7 8.60 -9.07 -15.30
C PRO A 7 9.63 -8.34 -16.20
N ASP A 8 9.67 -8.66 -17.49
CA ASP A 8 10.60 -8.08 -18.47
C ASP A 8 10.16 -6.74 -19.05
N SER A 9 8.98 -6.23 -18.67
CA SER A 9 8.35 -5.02 -19.23
C SER A 9 8.98 -3.71 -18.76
N VAL A 10 10.29 -3.68 -18.57
CA VAL A 10 11.05 -2.47 -18.25
C VAL A 10 11.51 -1.84 -19.57
N ILE A 11 11.33 -0.52 -19.71
CA ILE A 11 11.86 0.22 -20.86
C ILE A 11 13.38 0.11 -20.86
N LYS A 12 13.96 -0.39 -21.95
CA LYS A 12 15.41 -0.55 -22.09
C LYS A 12 15.97 0.58 -22.96
N LYS A 13 17.28 0.83 -22.82
CA LYS A 13 18.00 1.75 -23.71
C LYS A 13 17.76 1.32 -25.16
N GLY A 14 17.28 2.24 -25.99
CA GLY A 14 16.98 1.99 -27.41
C GLY A 14 15.52 1.62 -27.72
N SER A 15 14.67 1.41 -26.70
CA SER A 15 13.22 1.30 -26.91
C SER A 15 12.66 2.55 -27.59
N ARG A 16 11.79 2.36 -28.58
CA ARG A 16 11.09 3.44 -29.30
C ARG A 16 9.58 3.27 -29.14
N PHE A 17 8.88 4.36 -28.90
CA PHE A 17 7.43 4.40 -28.74
C PHE A 17 6.82 5.37 -29.75
N THR A 18 5.73 4.95 -30.39
CA THR A 18 4.98 5.82 -31.30
C THR A 18 3.99 6.64 -30.48
N VAL A 19 4.13 7.97 -30.52
CA VAL A 19 3.18 8.88 -29.88
C VAL A 19 2.17 9.33 -30.93
N HIS A 20 0.91 8.93 -30.75
CA HIS A 20 -0.20 9.44 -31.55
C HIS A 20 -0.78 10.67 -30.87
N THR A 21 -0.53 11.85 -31.44
CA THR A 21 -0.98 13.13 -30.88
C THR A 21 -1.74 13.95 -31.91
N LYS A 22 -2.67 14.80 -31.46
CA LYS A 22 -3.30 15.81 -32.31
C LYS A 22 -2.33 16.98 -32.49
N PRO A 23 -2.28 17.63 -33.67
CA PRO A 23 -1.55 18.88 -33.81
C PRO A 23 -2.17 19.97 -32.91
N ASN A 24 -1.34 20.89 -32.42
CA ASN A 24 -1.75 22.07 -31.63
C ASN A 24 -2.49 21.76 -30.31
N ILE A 25 -1.96 20.87 -29.47
CA ILE A 25 -2.46 20.71 -28.10
C ILE A 25 -2.13 21.97 -27.31
N PRO A 26 -3.12 22.71 -26.78
CA PRO A 26 -2.86 23.88 -25.96
C PRO A 26 -2.14 23.46 -24.66
N LYS A 27 -1.17 24.26 -24.22
CA LYS A 27 -0.48 24.02 -22.95
C LYS A 27 -1.50 24.07 -21.82
N LYS A 28 -1.68 22.95 -21.11
CA LYS A 28 -2.44 22.90 -19.87
C LYS A 28 -1.53 23.33 -18.72
N VAL A 29 -1.97 24.30 -17.94
CA VAL A 29 -1.29 24.74 -16.72
C VAL A 29 -2.16 24.31 -15.55
N HIS A 30 -1.57 23.59 -14.61
CA HIS A 30 -2.23 23.19 -13.37
C HIS A 30 -1.89 24.22 -12.27
N PRO A 31 -2.88 24.65 -11.47
CA PRO A 31 -2.63 25.37 -10.23
C PRO A 31 -1.62 24.62 -9.37
N ALA A 32 -0.72 25.35 -8.70
CA ALA A 32 0.26 24.73 -7.79
C ALA A 32 -0.42 23.93 -6.66
N ALA A 33 -1.64 24.34 -6.26
CA ALA A 33 -2.46 23.64 -5.27
C ALA A 33 -2.95 22.25 -5.74
N ASP A 34 -3.00 21.99 -7.04
CA ASP A 34 -3.42 20.70 -7.60
C ASP A 34 -2.25 19.71 -7.72
N ILE A 35 -1.02 20.17 -7.44
CA ILE A 35 0.18 19.33 -7.48
C ILE A 35 0.33 18.69 -6.10
N PRO A 36 0.27 17.34 -5.99
CA PRO A 36 0.38 16.68 -4.71
C PRO A 36 1.77 16.91 -4.09
N LEU A 37 1.79 17.26 -2.80
CA LEU A 37 3.03 17.37 -2.05
C LEU A 37 3.57 15.95 -1.78
N LEU A 38 4.77 15.68 -2.27
CA LEU A 38 5.47 14.43 -1.99
C LEU A 38 6.34 14.63 -0.75
N ALA A 39 5.84 14.16 0.40
CA ALA A 39 6.56 14.16 1.66
C ALA A 39 7.23 12.81 1.90
N ASN A 40 8.33 12.82 2.66
CA ASN A 40 9.02 11.62 3.15
C ASN A 40 8.41 11.07 4.45
N SER A 41 7.37 11.71 4.96
CA SER A 41 6.55 11.23 6.08
C SER A 41 5.09 11.56 5.76
N ILE A 42 4.22 10.55 5.78
CA ILE A 42 2.80 10.71 5.47
C ILE A 42 1.90 10.02 6.50
N GLU A 43 0.73 10.62 6.73
CA GLU A 43 -0.39 9.95 7.40
C GLU A 43 -1.37 9.41 6.36
N VAL A 44 -1.80 8.16 6.56
CA VAL A 44 -2.79 7.48 5.72
C VAL A 44 -3.94 6.92 6.54
N THR A 45 -5.12 6.93 5.95
CA THR A 45 -6.35 6.51 6.60
C THR A 45 -6.63 5.02 6.36
N VAL A 46 -6.91 4.28 7.42
CA VAL A 46 -7.12 2.82 7.40
C VAL A 46 -8.53 2.47 7.89
N LEU A 47 -9.22 1.63 7.13
CA LEU A 47 -10.43 0.96 7.57
C LEU A 47 -10.09 -0.39 8.21
N PRO A 48 -10.76 -0.79 9.31
CA PRO A 48 -10.56 -2.10 9.94
C PRO A 48 -10.75 -3.25 8.94
N GLY A 49 -9.87 -4.25 9.01
CA GLY A 49 -9.94 -5.45 8.18
C GLY A 49 -10.95 -6.47 8.68
N PRO A 50 -11.27 -7.52 7.89
CA PRO A 50 -12.17 -8.58 8.36
C PRO A 50 -11.63 -9.34 9.57
N GLU A 51 -10.31 -9.50 9.65
CA GLU A 51 -9.62 -10.16 10.76
C GLU A 51 -9.21 -9.19 11.87
N PHE A 52 -9.74 -7.97 11.91
CA PHE A 52 -9.32 -6.95 12.89
C PHE A 52 -9.48 -7.43 14.35
N GLY A 53 -10.53 -8.19 14.63
CA GLY A 53 -10.77 -8.76 15.97
C GLY A 53 -9.78 -9.84 16.40
N ALA A 54 -8.89 -10.31 15.52
CA ALA A 54 -7.83 -11.25 15.86
C ALA A 54 -6.62 -10.56 16.51
N PHE A 55 -6.55 -9.22 16.44
CA PHE A 55 -5.48 -8.42 17.03
C PHE A 55 -5.93 -7.88 18.39
N THR A 56 -5.08 -8.04 19.40
CA THR A 56 -5.36 -7.52 20.76
C THR A 56 -5.27 -5.99 20.81
N GLY A 57 -5.86 -5.37 21.83
CA GLY A 57 -5.74 -3.92 22.04
C GLY A 57 -4.29 -3.44 22.05
N ASP A 58 -3.41 -4.12 22.79
CA ASP A 58 -1.98 -3.77 22.87
C ASP A 58 -1.27 -3.86 21.51
N MET A 59 -1.64 -4.83 20.66
CA MET A 59 -1.12 -4.94 19.28
C MET A 59 -1.55 -3.78 18.42
N LEU A 60 -2.84 -3.42 18.51
CA LEU A 60 -3.42 -2.31 17.75
C LEU A 60 -2.82 -0.98 18.20
N ASP A 61 -2.72 -0.74 19.51
CA ASP A 61 -2.14 0.47 20.08
C ASP A 61 -0.66 0.61 19.69
N SER A 62 0.10 -0.49 19.71
CA SER A 62 1.49 -0.49 19.25
C SER A 62 1.61 -0.14 17.77
N PHE A 63 0.74 -0.68 16.91
CA PHE A 63 0.81 -0.44 15.48
C PHE A 63 0.31 0.95 15.09
N PHE A 64 -0.87 1.36 15.56
CA PHE A 64 -1.48 2.65 15.19
C PHE A 64 -0.90 3.83 15.99
N GLY A 65 -0.25 3.59 17.13
CA GLY A 65 0.37 4.63 17.97
C GLY A 65 1.80 5.01 17.59
N SER A 66 2.37 4.44 16.53
CA SER A 66 3.76 4.70 16.10
C SER A 66 3.88 4.92 14.59
N GLY A 67 4.91 5.68 14.20
CA GLY A 67 5.34 5.79 12.81
C GLY A 67 6.15 4.56 12.40
N HIS A 68 6.02 4.17 11.13
CA HIS A 68 6.71 3.02 10.56
C HIS A 68 7.52 3.42 9.33
N TYR A 69 8.53 2.63 8.99
CA TYR A 69 9.41 2.94 7.85
C TYR A 69 9.25 1.95 6.70
N ILE A 70 9.33 2.45 5.47
CA ILE A 70 9.34 1.61 4.27
C ILE A 70 10.72 0.94 4.13
N THR A 71 10.72 -0.38 3.92
CA THR A 71 11.95 -1.16 3.73
C THR A 71 12.44 -1.14 2.28
N THR A 72 13.69 -1.52 2.07
CA THR A 72 14.30 -1.72 0.74
C THR A 72 13.71 -2.89 -0.07
N GLU A 73 12.93 -3.77 0.57
CA GLU A 73 12.29 -4.91 -0.08
C GLU A 73 10.93 -4.57 -0.70
N SER A 74 10.53 -3.29 -0.68
CA SER A 74 9.27 -2.79 -1.22
C SER A 74 9.31 -2.66 -2.74
N ASN A 75 8.22 -3.05 -3.40
CA ASN A 75 8.09 -2.98 -4.86
C ASN A 75 6.62 -2.77 -5.29
N ARG A 76 6.32 -2.91 -6.59
CA ARG A 76 4.96 -2.71 -7.13
C ARG A 76 3.93 -3.74 -6.67
N MET A 77 4.36 -4.88 -6.12
CA MET A 77 3.47 -5.88 -5.52
C MET A 77 3.09 -5.50 -4.10
N GLY A 78 4.02 -4.95 -3.32
CA GLY A 78 3.74 -4.59 -1.94
C GLY A 78 4.86 -3.82 -1.26
N TYR A 79 4.48 -3.02 -0.27
CA TYR A 79 5.39 -2.24 0.55
C TYR A 79 5.55 -2.94 1.89
N ARG A 80 6.78 -3.37 2.16
CA ARG A 80 7.17 -4.05 3.40
C ARG A 80 7.54 -3.00 4.43
N ILE A 81 6.93 -3.10 5.59
CA ILE A 81 7.09 -2.15 6.68
C ILE A 81 8.12 -2.68 7.66
N ASP A 82 9.06 -1.82 8.09
CA ASP A 82 10.09 -2.15 9.07
C ASP A 82 9.51 -2.11 10.49
N SER A 83 8.56 -2.99 10.75
CA SER A 83 7.95 -3.17 12.06
C SER A 83 7.47 -4.60 12.22
N THR A 84 7.24 -4.99 13.48
CA THR A 84 6.66 -6.29 13.82
C THR A 84 5.63 -6.05 14.90
N ILE A 85 4.45 -6.64 14.75
CA ILE A 85 3.39 -6.52 15.75
C ILE A 85 3.77 -7.40 16.96
N PRO A 86 4.04 -6.80 18.14
CA PRO A 86 4.46 -7.57 19.31
C PRO A 86 3.38 -8.56 19.74
N GLY A 87 3.77 -9.80 20.03
CA GLY A 87 2.86 -10.85 20.50
C GLY A 87 1.99 -11.48 19.40
N PHE A 88 2.15 -11.09 18.13
CA PHE A 88 1.44 -11.74 17.03
C PHE A 88 1.96 -13.17 16.83
N GLU A 89 1.12 -14.17 17.09
CA GLU A 89 1.48 -15.58 16.91
C GLU A 89 1.29 -16.02 15.45
N SER A 90 2.31 -16.63 14.86
CA SER A 90 2.39 -16.98 13.43
C SER A 90 1.35 -17.99 12.93
N CYS A 91 0.49 -18.52 13.80
CA CYS A 91 -0.42 -19.63 13.52
C CYS A 91 -1.76 -19.23 12.88
N GLN A 92 -1.92 -17.97 12.47
CA GLN A 92 -3.17 -17.46 11.88
C GLN A 92 -3.13 -17.34 10.35
N GLU A 93 -2.55 -18.31 9.63
CA GLU A 93 -2.85 -18.40 8.20
C GLU A 93 -4.35 -18.67 8.04
N ILE A 94 -5.02 -17.76 7.32
CA ILE A 94 -6.46 -17.82 7.08
C ILE A 94 -6.76 -18.54 5.76
N ILE A 95 -8.00 -18.97 5.61
CA ILE A 95 -8.49 -19.44 4.31
C ILE A 95 -8.29 -18.33 3.29
N SER A 96 -7.61 -18.67 2.19
CA SER A 96 -7.30 -17.72 1.13
C SER A 96 -8.57 -17.03 0.64
N SER A 97 -8.55 -15.69 0.61
CA SER A 97 -9.68 -14.88 0.18
C SER A 97 -9.20 -13.72 -0.70
N GLY A 98 -10.16 -13.07 -1.36
CA GLY A 98 -9.87 -11.93 -2.23
C GLY A 98 -9.19 -10.79 -1.48
N ILE A 99 -8.17 -10.21 -2.11
CA ILE A 99 -7.43 -9.04 -1.61
C ILE A 99 -7.43 -7.94 -2.68
N ILE A 100 -7.29 -6.69 -2.23
CA ILE A 100 -7.29 -5.50 -3.09
C ILE A 100 -6.12 -4.58 -2.75
N PRO A 101 -5.70 -3.68 -3.66
CA PRO A 101 -4.70 -2.67 -3.34
C PRO A 101 -5.11 -1.85 -2.10
N GLY A 102 -4.13 -1.61 -1.23
CA GLY A 102 -4.32 -0.96 0.07
C GLY A 102 -4.50 -1.93 1.23
N THR A 103 -4.71 -3.22 0.99
CA THR A 103 -4.84 -4.21 2.07
C THR A 103 -3.53 -4.34 2.83
N ILE A 104 -3.58 -4.24 4.16
CA ILE A 104 -2.44 -4.41 5.07
C ILE A 104 -2.50 -5.84 5.61
N GLN A 105 -1.63 -6.71 5.09
CA GLN A 105 -1.50 -8.08 5.58
C GLN A 105 -0.39 -8.19 6.62
N ILE A 106 -0.59 -9.04 7.61
CA ILE A 106 0.44 -9.39 8.59
C ILE A 106 0.99 -10.77 8.25
N THR A 107 2.26 -10.84 7.88
CA THR A 107 2.92 -12.10 7.50
C THR A 107 3.02 -13.04 8.70
N GLY A 108 3.38 -14.30 8.46
CA GLY A 108 3.67 -15.25 9.55
C GLY A 108 4.80 -14.80 10.49
N SER A 109 5.69 -13.90 10.06
CA SER A 109 6.71 -13.28 10.92
C SER A 109 6.22 -12.08 11.71
N GLY A 110 4.94 -11.72 11.62
CA GLY A 110 4.35 -10.54 12.25
C GLY A 110 4.66 -9.22 11.54
N GLN A 111 5.23 -9.27 10.34
CA GLN A 111 5.60 -8.09 9.57
C GLN A 111 4.43 -7.58 8.71
N PRO A 112 4.12 -6.28 8.75
CA PRO A 112 3.09 -5.70 7.89
C PRO A 112 3.56 -5.55 6.44
N VAL A 113 2.66 -5.86 5.50
CA VAL A 113 2.84 -5.62 4.07
C VAL A 113 1.60 -4.92 3.52
N ILE A 114 1.79 -3.74 2.93
CA ILE A 114 0.74 -3.03 2.18
C ILE A 114 0.72 -3.59 0.76
N LEU A 115 -0.39 -4.18 0.34
CA LEU A 115 -0.55 -4.73 -1.00
C LEU A 115 -0.79 -3.62 -2.02
N MET A 116 -0.07 -3.66 -3.13
CA MET A 116 -0.09 -2.63 -4.17
C MET A 116 -0.68 -3.18 -5.48
N VAL A 117 -0.65 -2.37 -6.54
CA VAL A 117 -1.39 -2.64 -7.79
C VAL A 117 -0.98 -3.91 -8.54
N ASP A 118 0.24 -4.43 -8.32
CA ASP A 118 0.70 -5.69 -8.91
C ASP A 118 0.62 -6.86 -7.91
N ALA A 119 -0.05 -6.69 -6.77
CA ALA A 119 -0.24 -7.75 -5.78
C ALA A 119 -1.03 -8.94 -6.35
N GLN A 120 -0.93 -10.07 -5.65
CA GLN A 120 -1.80 -11.23 -5.90
C GLN A 120 -3.27 -10.85 -5.70
N THR A 121 -4.18 -11.59 -6.34
CA THR A 121 -5.63 -11.36 -6.20
C THR A 121 -6.24 -12.09 -5.00
N THR A 122 -5.51 -13.06 -4.44
CA THR A 122 -5.89 -13.82 -3.25
C THR A 122 -4.73 -13.90 -2.26
N GLY A 123 -5.05 -13.96 -0.97
CA GLY A 123 -4.05 -14.04 0.09
C GLY A 123 -4.56 -14.81 1.31
N GLY A 124 -3.65 -15.52 1.98
CA GLY A 124 -3.91 -16.35 3.17
C GLY A 124 -3.39 -15.74 4.48
N TYR A 125 -2.98 -14.47 4.46
CA TYR A 125 -2.53 -13.77 5.67
C TYR A 125 -3.65 -12.90 6.25
N PRO A 126 -3.75 -12.79 7.59
CA PRO A 126 -4.76 -11.97 8.24
C PRO A 126 -4.54 -10.50 7.88
N ARG A 127 -5.66 -9.78 7.73
CA ARG A 127 -5.65 -8.40 7.30
C ARG A 127 -5.93 -7.48 8.48
N LEU A 128 -4.95 -6.66 8.80
CA LEU A 128 -5.10 -5.62 9.81
C LEU A 128 -6.06 -4.53 9.32
N GLY A 129 -6.09 -4.25 8.03
CA GLY A 129 -6.95 -3.20 7.51
C GLY A 129 -6.79 -2.95 6.03
N ASN A 130 -7.48 -1.93 5.55
CA ASN A 130 -7.36 -1.46 4.18
C ASN A 130 -7.18 0.06 4.16
N ILE A 131 -6.09 0.52 3.57
CA ILE A 131 -5.88 1.94 3.28
C ILE A 131 -6.95 2.41 2.31
N ILE A 132 -7.53 3.59 2.55
CA ILE A 132 -8.52 4.15 1.63
C ILE A 132 -7.88 4.47 0.28
N THR A 133 -8.66 4.36 -0.79
CA THR A 133 -8.16 4.60 -2.16
C THR A 133 -7.61 6.02 -2.36
N ALA A 134 -8.14 7.01 -1.64
CA ALA A 134 -7.68 8.40 -1.71
C ALA A 134 -6.23 8.60 -1.25
N ASP A 135 -5.68 7.70 -0.42
CA ASP A 135 -4.32 7.78 0.08
C ASP A 135 -3.33 6.90 -0.70
N LEU A 136 -3.80 5.99 -1.56
CA LEU A 136 -2.93 5.03 -2.26
C LEU A 136 -1.92 5.69 -3.21
N ASP A 137 -2.31 6.80 -3.85
CA ASP A 137 -1.40 7.55 -4.72
C ASP A 137 -0.23 8.14 -3.92
N ARG A 138 -0.47 8.54 -2.65
CA ARG A 138 0.57 9.04 -1.75
C ARG A 138 1.47 7.90 -1.27
N VAL A 139 0.88 6.76 -0.91
CA VAL A 139 1.64 5.55 -0.53
C VAL A 139 2.57 5.11 -1.67
N ALA A 140 2.10 5.14 -2.91
CA ALA A 140 2.87 4.74 -4.08
C ALA A 140 4.09 5.63 -4.38
N GLN A 141 4.24 6.78 -3.68
CA GLN A 141 5.37 7.69 -3.82
C GLN A 141 6.43 7.48 -2.73
N LEU A 142 6.15 6.68 -1.70
CA LEU A 142 7.11 6.40 -0.64
C LEU A 142 8.28 5.56 -1.15
N LYS A 143 9.45 5.81 -0.56
CA LYS A 143 10.72 5.15 -0.86
C LYS A 143 11.26 4.48 0.40
N PRO A 144 12.23 3.55 0.27
CA PRO A 144 12.91 3.01 1.43
C PRO A 144 13.45 4.12 2.35
N GLY A 145 13.12 4.04 3.63
CA GLY A 145 13.45 5.04 4.65
C GLY A 145 12.41 6.15 4.85
N ASP A 146 11.41 6.28 3.97
CA ASP A 146 10.27 7.17 4.22
C ASP A 146 9.38 6.61 5.32
N GLU A 147 8.73 7.51 6.06
CA GLU A 147 7.87 7.20 7.20
C GLU A 147 6.38 7.21 6.82
N ILE A 148 5.62 6.30 7.43
CA ILE A 148 4.18 6.20 7.26
C ILE A 148 3.50 6.01 8.62
N TRP A 149 2.45 6.79 8.83
CA TRP A 149 1.58 6.73 10.00
C TRP A 149 0.18 6.26 9.58
N PHE A 150 -0.42 5.41 10.39
CA PHE A 150 -1.74 4.84 10.09
C PHE A 150 -2.79 5.43 11.03
N LEU A 151 -3.80 6.08 10.46
CA LEU A 151 -4.96 6.59 11.18
C LEU A 151 -6.12 5.60 11.03
N LEU A 152 -6.45 4.89 12.11
CA LEU A 152 -7.59 3.99 12.12
C LEU A 152 -8.91 4.79 12.13
N LEU A 153 -9.75 4.58 11.12
CA LEU A 153 -11.13 5.07 11.15
C LEU A 153 -11.99 4.17 12.02
N GLN A 154 -12.63 4.78 13.01
CA GLN A 154 -13.75 4.15 13.69
C GLN A 154 -14.97 4.22 12.76
N THR A 155 -15.34 3.11 12.15
CA THR A 155 -16.63 3.00 11.48
C THR A 155 -17.74 3.04 12.53
N GLN A 156 -18.60 4.06 12.49
CA GLN A 156 -19.88 4.00 13.20
C GLN A 156 -20.71 2.88 12.58
N GLU A 157 -21.06 1.88 13.39
CA GLU A 157 -22.05 0.87 13.00
C GLU A 157 -23.37 1.59 12.68
N ARG A 158 -23.97 1.23 11.54
CA ARG A 158 -25.30 1.67 11.10
C ARG A 158 -26.36 0.68 11.54
#